data_AF-A0A948B1G8-F1
#
_entry.id   AF-A0A948B1G8-F1
#
_cell.length_a   1.000
_cell.length_b   1.000
_cell.length_c   1.000
_cell.angle_alpha   90.00
_cell.angle_beta   90.00
_cell.angle_gamma   90.00
#
_symmetry.space_group_name_H-M   'P 1'
#
loop_
_entity.id
_entity.type
_entity.pdbx_description
1 polymer ?
#
loop_
_entity_poly.entity_id
_entity_poly.type
_entity_poly.pdbx_seq_one_letter_code
_entity_poly.pdbx_strand_id
1 'polypeptide(L)'
;MADDYQFDDVESSADSETEGSGGGKADAGFGDNGNGYASELFSKQIKAKFRTFFVDLKESSNGKFIKISEKSHGRKSTIMMDAEDIPVFIEALQEVSKKL
;
A
#
# COMPACT_ATOMS: atom_id res chain seq x y z
N MET A 1 -7.33 -19.44 15.31
CA MET A 1 -8.25 -18.84 14.32
C MET A 1 -7.35 -18.23 13.25
N ALA A 2 -7.15 -18.89 12.11
CA ALA A 2 -6.49 -18.25 10.99
C ALA A 2 -7.50 -17.25 10.43
N ASP A 3 -7.25 -15.95 10.61
CA ASP A 3 -8.02 -14.95 9.89
C ASP A 3 -7.84 -15.22 8.39
N ASP A 4 -8.96 -15.32 7.69
CA ASP A 4 -9.02 -15.65 6.27
C ASP A 4 -8.51 -14.44 5.48
N TYR A 5 -7.18 -14.32 5.39
CA TYR A 5 -6.53 -13.27 4.62
C TYR A 5 -6.72 -13.59 3.14
N GLN A 6 -7.58 -12.81 2.49
CA GLN A 6 -7.71 -12.89 1.04
C GLN A 6 -6.65 -11.99 0.40
N PHE A 7 -5.75 -12.62 -0.34
CA PHE A 7 -4.78 -11.97 -1.18
C PHE A 7 -5.40 -11.78 -2.56
N ASP A 8 -5.88 -10.58 -2.87
CA ASP A 8 -6.32 -10.27 -4.23
C ASP A 8 -5.07 -10.13 -5.10
N ASP A 9 -4.84 -11.03 -6.06
CA ASP A 9 -3.89 -10.78 -7.14
C ASP A 9 -4.52 -9.74 -8.07
N VAL A 10 -4.04 -8.50 -7.96
CA VAL A 10 -4.40 -7.45 -8.89
C VAL A 10 -3.52 -7.67 -10.12
N GLU A 11 -4.07 -8.29 -11.16
CA GLU A 11 -3.48 -8.16 -12.49
C GLU A 11 -3.48 -6.68 -12.87
N SER A 12 -2.32 -6.18 -13.31
CA SER A 12 -2.13 -4.82 -13.80
C SER A 12 -3.02 -4.60 -15.03
N SER A 13 -4.24 -4.11 -14.81
CA SER A 13 -5.08 -3.58 -15.87
C SER A 13 -4.61 -2.17 -16.18
N ALA A 14 -3.68 -2.06 -17.13
CA ALA A 14 -3.41 -0.80 -17.81
C ALA A 14 -4.64 -0.46 -18.65
N ASP A 15 -5.58 0.32 -18.10
CA ASP A 15 -6.55 1.04 -18.91
C ASP A 15 -6.87 2.40 -18.26
N SER A 16 -6.52 3.44 -19.01
CA SER A 16 -6.75 4.84 -18.72
C SER A 16 -8.15 5.25 -19.19
N GLU A 17 -9.01 5.76 -18.30
CA GLU A 17 -10.09 6.67 -18.69
C GLU A 17 -10.31 7.74 -17.61
N THR A 18 -10.20 9.00 -18.05
CA THR A 18 -10.46 10.22 -17.28
C THR A 18 -11.96 10.51 -17.29
N GLU A 19 -12.55 10.86 -16.14
CA GLU A 19 -13.42 12.04 -15.90
C GLU A 19 -14.28 11.86 -14.63
N GLY A 20 -14.34 12.88 -13.78
CA GLY A 20 -15.23 12.90 -12.61
C GLY A 20 -14.92 13.95 -11.55
N SER A 21 -15.39 15.18 -11.79
CA SER A 21 -15.45 16.28 -10.82
C SER A 21 -16.18 15.86 -9.52
N GLY A 22 -15.58 16.13 -8.35
CA GLY A 22 -16.26 15.89 -7.07
C GLY A 22 -15.41 16.30 -5.87
N GLY A 23 -15.65 17.51 -5.37
CA GLY A 23 -14.97 18.07 -4.20
C GLY A 23 -15.17 17.24 -2.92
N GLY A 24 -14.06 17.00 -2.22
CA GLY A 24 -14.02 16.44 -0.88
C GLY A 24 -12.73 16.88 -0.21
N LYS A 25 -12.83 17.50 0.96
CA LYS A 25 -11.73 18.07 1.73
C LYS A 25 -10.55 17.10 1.82
N ALA A 26 -9.41 17.51 1.25
CA ALA A 26 -8.21 16.70 1.18
C ALA A 26 -7.67 16.44 2.61
N ASP A 27 -7.88 15.21 3.04
CA ASP A 27 -7.18 14.57 4.15
C ASP A 27 -5.67 14.74 3.94
N ALA A 28 -4.99 15.36 4.90
CA ALA A 28 -3.56 15.59 4.88
C ALA A 28 -2.82 14.26 5.10
N GLY A 29 -2.72 13.45 4.05
CA GLY A 29 -2.09 12.13 4.14
C GLY A 29 -1.85 11.53 2.77
N PHE A 30 -0.78 11.97 2.10
CA PHE A 30 -0.17 11.36 0.90
C PHE A 30 -1.16 10.59 0.01
N GLY A 31 -2.24 11.28 -0.37
CA GLY A 31 -3.25 10.80 -1.29
C GLY A 31 -2.61 10.67 -2.66
N ASP A 32 -2.60 9.44 -3.18
CA ASP A 32 -2.14 9.12 -4.52
C ASP A 32 -3.12 9.75 -5.51
N ASN A 33 -2.90 11.02 -5.83
CA ASN A 33 -3.63 11.77 -6.84
C ASN A 33 -2.93 11.60 -8.19
N GLY A 34 -2.74 10.37 -8.70
CA GLY A 34 -2.28 10.13 -10.08
C GLY A 34 -1.07 10.96 -10.55
N ASN A 35 -0.21 11.38 -9.60
CA ASN A 35 0.78 12.40 -9.82
C ASN A 35 2.11 11.68 -10.02
N GLY A 36 2.66 11.76 -11.24
CA GLY A 36 3.84 11.04 -11.74
C GLY A 36 5.18 11.33 -11.04
N TYR A 37 5.21 11.30 -9.71
CA TYR A 37 6.43 11.38 -8.90
C TYR A 37 7.08 10.01 -8.69
N ALA A 38 6.33 8.92 -8.84
CA ALA A 38 6.86 7.57 -8.78
C ALA A 38 6.03 6.61 -9.63
N SER A 39 6.70 5.72 -10.36
CA SER A 39 6.10 4.60 -11.08
C SER A 39 5.76 3.49 -10.10
N GLU A 40 4.57 2.92 -10.20
CA GLU A 40 4.18 1.74 -9.43
C GLU A 40 4.74 0.48 -10.09
N LEU A 41 5.55 -0.27 -9.34
CA LEU A 41 6.18 -1.51 -9.82
C LEU A 41 5.39 -2.74 -9.39
N PHE A 42 4.75 -2.67 -8.23
CA PHE A 42 3.94 -3.74 -7.67
C PHE A 42 2.96 -3.15 -6.66
N SER A 43 1.75 -3.70 -6.62
CA SER A 43 0.78 -3.42 -5.57
C SER A 43 0.10 -4.72 -5.14
N LYS A 44 -0.12 -4.86 -3.83
CA LYS A 44 -0.89 -5.95 -3.25
C LYS A 44 -1.88 -5.43 -2.23
N GLN A 45 -3.12 -5.88 -2.36
CA GLN A 45 -4.16 -5.64 -1.38
C GLN A 45 -4.34 -6.88 -0.50
N ILE A 46 -4.40 -6.66 0.81
CA ILE A 46 -4.70 -7.69 1.81
C ILE A 46 -5.96 -7.29 2.53
N LYS A 47 -7.05 -8.02 2.30
CA LYS A 47 -8.32 -7.79 3.01
C LYS A 47 -8.33 -8.59 4.30
N ALA A 48 -8.58 -7.90 5.41
CA ALA A 48 -8.90 -8.50 6.70
C ALA A 48 -10.29 -8.04 7.15
N LYS A 49 -10.82 -8.63 8.22
CA LYS A 49 -12.23 -8.47 8.61
C LYS A 49 -12.72 -7.01 8.73
N PHE A 50 -11.93 -6.15 9.36
CA PHE A 50 -12.31 -4.75 9.65
C PHE A 50 -11.32 -3.71 9.11
N ARG A 51 -10.40 -4.17 8.26
CA ARG A 51 -9.31 -3.34 7.75
C ARG A 51 -8.80 -3.91 6.43
N THR A 52 -8.27 -3.01 5.60
CA THR A 52 -7.60 -3.39 4.36
C THR A 52 -6.19 -2.83 4.39
N PHE A 53 -5.21 -3.67 4.10
CA PHE A 53 -3.83 -3.24 3.91
C PHE A 53 -3.51 -3.15 2.41
N PHE A 54 -2.70 -2.17 2.06
CA PHE A 54 -2.14 -1.98 0.72
C PHE A 54 -0.62 -1.95 0.86
N VAL A 55 0.07 -2.75 0.06
CA VAL A 55 1.53 -2.84 0.03
C VAL A 55 1.97 -2.53 -1.39
N ASP A 56 2.54 -1.34 -1.58
CA ASP A 56 2.95 -0.84 -2.89
C ASP A 56 4.48 -0.72 -2.93
N LEU A 57 5.12 -1.25 -3.98
CA LEU A 57 6.51 -0.96 -4.33
C LEU A 57 6.49 0.08 -5.44
N LYS A 58 7.13 1.22 -5.21
CA LYS A 58 7.20 2.32 -6.17
C LYS A 58 8.64 2.74 -6.45
N GLU A 59 8.89 3.33 -7.61
CA GLU A 59 10.19 3.83 -8.05
C GLU A 59 10.10 5.31 -8.43
N SER A 60 10.92 6.14 -7.81
CA SER A 60 11.04 7.58 -8.10
C SER A 60 12.44 7.91 -8.64
N SER A 61 12.71 9.19 -8.92
CA SER A 61 14.06 9.66 -9.25
C SER A 61 15.09 9.39 -8.15
N ASN A 62 14.64 9.20 -6.90
CA ASN A 62 15.50 8.98 -5.73
C ASN A 62 15.66 7.50 -5.40
N GLY A 63 15.21 6.60 -6.27
CA GLY A 63 15.25 5.15 -6.06
C GLY A 63 13.88 4.56 -5.68
N LYS A 64 13.94 3.31 -5.19
CA LYS A 64 12.77 2.50 -4.87
C LYS A 64 12.40 2.61 -3.41
N PHE A 65 11.10 2.63 -3.14
CA PHE A 65 10.56 2.67 -1.79
C PHE A 65 9.28 1.84 -1.72
N ILE A 66 8.94 1.38 -0.52
CA ILE A 66 7.65 0.75 -0.25
C ILE A 66 6.73 1.72 0.49
N LYS A 67 5.45 1.64 0.16
CA LYS A 67 4.36 2.34 0.83
C LYS A 67 3.38 1.31 1.37
N ILE A 68 3.19 1.30 2.68
CA ILE A 68 2.25 0.41 3.35
C ILE A 68 1.14 1.27 3.93
N SER A 69 -0.11 1.03 3.51
CA SER A 69 -1.28 1.74 4.01
C SER A 69 -2.26 0.80 4.70
N GLU A 70 -2.76 1.20 5.87
CA GLU A 70 -3.94 0.58 6.50
C GLU A 70 -5.15 1.50 6.30
N LYS A 71 -6.27 0.95 5.82
CA LYS A 71 -7.57 1.62 5.77
C LYS A 71 -8.56 0.91 6.69
N SER A 72 -9.10 1.63 7.67
CA SER A 72 -10.09 1.10 8.61
C SER A 72 -11.06 2.18 9.07
N HIS A 73 -12.36 1.88 9.11
CA HIS A 73 -13.43 2.77 9.61
C HIS A 73 -13.34 4.23 9.10
N GLY A 74 -13.05 4.39 7.80
CA GLY A 74 -12.92 5.70 7.16
C GLY A 74 -11.62 6.46 7.46
N ARG A 75 -10.70 5.88 8.25
CA ARG A 75 -9.35 6.42 8.48
C ARG A 75 -8.32 5.67 7.66
N LYS A 76 -7.26 6.38 7.24
CA LYS A 76 -6.10 5.80 6.56
C LYS A 76 -4.84 6.15 7.34
N SER A 77 -4.01 5.15 7.63
CA SER A 77 -2.65 5.31 8.14
C SER A 77 -1.69 4.85 7.06
N THR A 78 -0.54 5.51 6.91
CA THR A 78 0.44 5.17 5.88
C THR A 78 1.85 5.34 6.42
N ILE A 79 2.70 4.35 6.14
CA ILE A 79 4.15 4.44 6.32
C ILE A 79 4.83 4.27 4.97
N MET A 80 6.00 4.89 4.82
CA MET A 80 6.87 4.73 3.67
C MET A 80 8.29 4.47 4.19
N MET A 81 9.05 3.64 3.48
CA MET A 81 10.45 3.38 3.79
C MET A 81 11.20 3.01 2.51
N ASP A 82 12.51 3.23 2.51
CA ASP A 82 13.36 2.92 1.37
C ASP A 82 13.42 1.42 1.14
N ALA A 83 13.58 1.00 -0.12
CA ALA A 83 13.60 -0.42 -0.45
C ALA A 83 14.76 -1.18 0.19
N GLU A 84 15.84 -0.47 0.55
CA GLU A 84 17.02 -1.03 1.22
C GLU A 84 16.72 -1.53 2.64
N ASP A 85 15.70 -0.99 3.32
CA ASP A 85 15.31 -1.37 4.68
C ASP A 85 14.39 -2.61 4.73
N ILE A 86 13.83 -3.02 3.58
CA ILE A 86 12.85 -4.12 3.48
C ILE A 86 13.37 -5.44 4.06
N PRO A 87 14.62 -5.90 3.78
CA PRO A 87 15.10 -7.18 4.30
C PRO A 87 15.05 -7.23 5.83
N VAL A 88 15.51 -6.16 6.49
CA VAL A 88 15.48 -6.04 7.96
C VAL A 88 14.04 -6.04 8.48
N PHE A 89 13.14 -5.33 7.79
CA PHE A 89 11.73 -5.31 8.15
C PHE A 89 11.07 -6.70 8.04
N ILE A 90 11.40 -7.47 6.99
CA ILE A 90 10.92 -8.84 6.80
C ILE A 90 11.44 -9.76 7.91
N GLU A 91 12.72 -9.68 8.25
CA GLU A 91 13.29 -10.47 9.36
C GLU A 91 12.54 -10.22 10.67
N ALA A 92 12.26 -8.95 10.99
CA ALA A 92 11.48 -8.59 12.18
C ALA A 92 10.06 -9.17 12.14
N LEU A 93 9.36 -9.10 11.01
CA LEU A 93 8.02 -9.69 10.86
C LEU A 93 8.04 -11.23 10.99
N GLN A 94 9.06 -11.90 10.45
CA GLN A 94 9.24 -13.34 10.59
C GLN A 94 9.49 -13.74 12.04
N GLU A 95 10.27 -12.96 12.79
CA GLU A 95 10.47 -13.19 14.23
C GLU A 95 9.17 -13.04 15.03
N VAL A 96 8.37 -12.01 14.73
CA VAL A 96 7.05 -11.83 15.34
C VAL A 96 6.17 -13.04 15.02
N SER A 97 6.14 -13.49 13.76
CA SER A 97 5.32 -14.63 13.34
C SER A 97 5.68 -15.93 14.06
N LYS A 98 6.95 -16.15 14.45
CA LYS A 98 7.37 -17.34 15.20
C LYS A 98 6.89 -17.33 16.67
N LYS A 99 6.44 -16.18 17.17
CA LYS A 99 6.00 -16.00 18.58
C LYS A 99 4.48 -16.01 18.74
N LEU A 100 3.74 -16.00 17.63
CA LEU A 100 2.28 -16.13 17.60
C LEU A 100 1.89 -17.62 17.55
#